data_AF-A0A1W1CKC0-F1
#
_entry.id   AF-A0A1W1CKC0-F1
#
_cell.length_a   1.000
_cell.length_b   1.000
_cell.length_c   1.000
_cell.angle_alpha   90.00
_cell.angle_beta   90.00
_cell.angle_gamma   90.00
#
_symmetry.space_group_name_H-M   'P 1'
#
loop_
_entity.id
_entity.type
_entity.pdbx_description
1 polymer ?
#
loop_
_entity_poly.entity_id
_entity_poly.type
_entity_poly.pdbx_seq_one_letter_code
_entity_poly.pdbx_strand_id
1 'polypeptide(L)'
;MGLSIHLHLIAAISWIGGSVFMFVLGISLRNKEDQKLVYPRIGPIFGYFEVVVLILLILTGIWMIVQNNMIHVLFNFDAHSPVIDALRKKLFLVAIMTIITIIHTTIAFRTNGKERTKLETILSRASSMGIFIMNFIVLHYAIVLRDIL
;
A
#
# COMPACT_ATOMS: atom_id res chain seq x y z
N MET A 1 14.40 6.60 18.87
CA MET A 1 13.77 5.85 17.76
C MET A 1 14.76 4.82 17.24
N GLY A 2 14.36 3.55 17.11
CA GLY A 2 15.22 2.48 16.60
C GLY A 2 15.34 2.46 15.06
N LEU A 3 16.17 1.58 14.52
CA LEU A 3 16.32 1.37 13.07
C LEU A 3 15.01 0.98 12.38
N SER A 4 14.18 0.19 13.06
CA SER A 4 12.90 -0.34 12.55
C SER A 4 11.94 0.75 12.05
N ILE A 5 11.77 1.83 12.82
CA ILE A 5 10.89 2.94 12.43
C ILE A 5 11.47 3.76 11.28
N HIS A 6 12.79 3.94 11.19
CA HIS A 6 13.40 4.67 10.07
C HIS A 6 13.20 3.91 8.76
N LEU A 7 13.44 2.60 8.77
CA LEU A 7 13.17 1.74 7.61
C LEU A 7 11.68 1.73 7.25
N HIS A 8 10.79 1.67 8.25
CA HIS A 8 9.35 1.71 8.02
C HIS A 8 8.91 3.03 7.36
N LEU A 9 9.46 4.17 7.80
CA LEU A 9 9.14 5.48 7.23
C LEU A 9 9.68 5.64 5.81
N ILE A 10 10.91 5.18 5.53
CA ILE A 10 11.47 5.18 4.18
C ILE A 10 10.58 4.34 3.25
N ALA A 11 10.18 3.14 3.69
CA ALA A 11 9.28 2.28 2.93
C ALA A 11 7.90 2.92 2.74
N ALA A 12 7.34 3.56 3.77
CA ALA A 12 6.05 4.25 3.67
C ALA A 12 6.06 5.41 2.68
N ILE A 13 7.10 6.25 2.72
CA ILE A 13 7.24 7.37 1.79
C ILE A 13 7.47 6.86 0.36
N SER A 14 8.26 5.80 0.20
CA SER A 14 8.50 5.14 -1.09
C SER A 14 7.21 4.60 -1.70
N TRP A 15 6.39 3.92 -0.89
CA TRP A 15 5.10 3.35 -1.28
C TRP A 15 4.08 4.42 -1.68
N ILE A 16 3.89 5.43 -0.81
CA ILE A 16 2.95 6.52 -1.08
C ILE A 16 3.43 7.32 -2.30
N GLY A 17 4.71 7.67 -2.35
CA GLY A 17 5.32 8.42 -3.45
C GLY A 17 5.23 7.70 -4.79
N GLY A 18 5.52 6.40 -4.83
CA GLY A 18 5.39 5.57 -6.04
C GLY A 18 3.93 5.49 -6.52
N SER A 19 2.98 5.30 -5.60
CA SER A 19 1.55 5.31 -5.93
C SER A 19 1.07 6.66 -6.50
N VAL A 20 1.51 7.78 -5.91
CA VAL A 20 1.19 9.14 -6.39
C VAL A 20 1.81 9.38 -7.76
N PHE A 21 3.07 8.99 -7.96
CA PHE A 21 3.74 9.11 -9.25
C PHE A 21 2.99 8.34 -10.34
N MET A 22 2.64 7.08 -10.08
CA MET A 22 1.92 6.25 -11.06
C MET A 22 0.50 6.77 -11.33
N PHE A 23 -0.17 7.32 -10.32
CA PHE A 23 -1.45 8.00 -10.51
C PHE A 23 -1.31 9.23 -11.42
N VAL A 24 -0.33 10.09 -11.15
CA VAL A 24 -0.04 11.29 -11.95
C VAL A 24 0.30 10.90 -13.39
N LEU A 25 1.19 9.92 -13.59
CA LEU A 25 1.50 9.38 -14.91
C LEU A 25 0.22 8.92 -15.63
N GLY A 26 -0.67 8.24 -14.89
CA GLY A 26 -1.97 7.75 -15.34
C GLY A 26 -2.90 8.82 -15.89
N ILE A 27 -2.99 9.97 -15.22
CA ILE A 27 -3.85 11.10 -15.62
C ILE A 27 -3.17 12.02 -16.65
N SER A 28 -1.83 12.10 -16.65
CA SER A 28 -1.06 12.96 -17.55
C SER A 28 -0.94 12.37 -18.95
N LEU A 29 -0.75 11.06 -19.08
CA LEU A 29 -0.70 10.39 -20.39
C LEU A 29 -2.12 10.17 -20.93
N ARG A 30 -2.64 11.11 -21.73
CA ARG A 30 -4.01 11.01 -22.29
C ARG A 30 -4.08 10.24 -23.60
N ASN A 31 -3.01 10.27 -24.41
CA ASN A 31 -2.94 9.58 -25.71
C ASN A 31 -2.79 8.06 -25.52
N LYS A 32 -3.64 7.28 -26.22
CA LYS A 32 -3.63 5.82 -26.16
C LYS A 32 -2.38 5.18 -26.73
N GLU A 33 -1.74 5.79 -27.72
CA GLU A 33 -0.50 5.30 -28.31
C GLU A 33 0.65 5.42 -27.30
N ASP A 34 0.79 6.58 -26.68
CA ASP A 34 1.80 6.81 -25.62
C ASP A 34 1.59 5.87 -24.43
N GLN A 35 0.34 5.66 -24.00
CA GLN A 35 0.01 4.68 -22.96
C GLN A 35 0.49 3.26 -23.31
N LYS A 36 0.33 2.84 -24.58
CA LYS A 36 0.77 1.52 -25.06
C LYS A 36 2.29 1.38 -25.11
N LEU A 37 3.02 2.48 -25.29
CA LEU A 37 4.49 2.48 -25.29
C LEU A 37 5.08 2.51 -23.88
N VAL A 38 4.46 3.29 -22.98
CA VAL A 38 5.00 3.55 -21.63
C VAL A 38 4.59 2.47 -20.64
N TYR A 39 3.30 2.13 -20.53
CA TYR A 39 2.81 1.27 -19.44
C TYR A 39 3.41 -0.15 -19.44
N PRO A 40 3.63 -0.83 -20.58
CA PRO A 40 4.24 -2.16 -20.56
C PRO A 40 5.69 -2.17 -20.06
N ARG A 41 6.38 -1.02 -20.09
CA ARG A 41 7.76 -0.88 -19.63
C ARG A 41 7.83 -0.38 -18.18
N ILE A 42 7.11 0.71 -17.89
CA ILE A 42 7.13 1.37 -16.58
C ILE A 42 6.31 0.58 -15.55
N GLY A 43 5.17 0.02 -15.96
CA GLY A 43 4.26 -0.71 -15.08
C GLY A 43 4.95 -1.85 -14.33
N PRO A 44 5.69 -2.76 -14.99
CA PRO A 44 6.41 -3.83 -14.29
C PRO A 44 7.50 -3.32 -13.34
N ILE A 45 8.27 -2.29 -13.74
CA ILE A 45 9.33 -1.72 -12.90
C ILE A 45 8.74 -1.21 -11.58
N PHE A 46 7.69 -0.40 -11.66
CA PHE A 46 6.99 0.08 -10.48
C PHE A 46 6.31 -1.06 -9.72
N GLY A 47 5.72 -2.04 -10.40
CA GLY A 47 5.12 -3.21 -9.76
C GLY A 47 6.11 -3.99 -8.89
N TYR A 48 7.31 -4.27 -9.40
CA TYR A 48 8.35 -4.96 -8.61
C TYR A 48 8.84 -4.10 -7.45
N PHE A 49 9.07 -2.82 -7.68
CA PHE A 49 9.45 -1.87 -6.65
C PHE A 49 8.42 -1.83 -5.51
N GLU A 50 7.15 -1.64 -5.84
CA GLU A 50 6.06 -1.57 -4.85
C GLU A 50 5.93 -2.88 -4.07
N VAL A 51 6.08 -4.05 -4.71
CA VAL A 51 6.08 -5.34 -3.99
C VAL A 51 7.19 -5.42 -2.95
N VAL A 52 8.42 -5.03 -3.31
CA VAL A 52 9.55 -5.01 -2.36
C VAL A 52 9.27 -4.04 -1.22
N VAL A 53 8.77 -2.85 -1.52
CA VAL A 53 8.44 -1.83 -0.52
C VAL A 53 7.31 -2.30 0.41
N LEU A 54 6.28 -2.99 -0.11
CA LEU A 54 5.22 -3.57 0.70
C LEU A 54 5.75 -4.63 1.68
N ILE A 55 6.65 -5.50 1.19
CA ILE A 55 7.30 -6.50 2.05
C ILE A 55 8.08 -5.79 3.16
N LEU A 56 8.86 -4.76 2.84
CA LEU A 56 9.59 -3.97 3.84
C LEU A 56 8.64 -3.30 4.84
N LEU A 57 7.53 -2.72 4.39
CA LEU A 57 6.51 -2.13 5.25
C LEU A 57 5.93 -3.13 6.25
N ILE A 58 5.55 -4.32 5.77
CA ILE A 58 4.98 -5.37 6.61
C ILE A 58 6.03 -5.87 7.61
N LEU A 59 7.24 -6.20 7.15
CA LEU A 59 8.31 -6.73 8.00
C LEU A 59 8.73 -5.73 9.08
N THR A 60 8.93 -4.46 8.72
CA THR A 60 9.29 -3.42 9.69
C THR A 60 8.13 -3.09 10.64
N GLY A 61 6.88 -3.16 10.18
CA GLY A 61 5.70 -3.03 11.04
C GLY A 61 5.58 -4.16 12.07
N ILE A 62 5.76 -5.41 11.65
CA ILE A 62 5.80 -6.58 12.53
C ILE A 62 6.97 -6.47 13.51
N TRP A 63 8.14 -6.07 13.04
CA TRP A 63 9.31 -5.87 13.90
C TRP A 63 9.01 -4.87 15.01
N MET A 64 8.40 -3.72 14.69
CA MET A 64 8.01 -2.75 15.72
C MET A 64 6.98 -3.30 16.71
N ILE A 65 6.01 -4.11 16.25
CA ILE A 65 5.02 -4.75 17.13
C ILE A 65 5.70 -5.70 18.13
N VAL A 66 6.62 -6.55 17.65
CA VAL A 66 7.35 -7.52 18.47
C VAL A 66 8.29 -6.80 19.44
N GLN A 67 9.07 -5.84 18.94
CA GLN A 67 10.05 -5.10 19.74
C GLN A 67 9.40 -4.35 20.91
N ASN A 68 8.17 -3.89 20.76
CA ASN A 68 7.43 -3.15 21.79
C ASN A 68 6.44 -4.04 22.57
N ASN A 69 6.52 -5.37 22.46
CA ASN A 69 5.63 -6.33 23.15
C ASN A 69 4.13 -6.06 22.94
N MET A 70 3.76 -5.55 21.77
CA MET A 70 2.40 -5.07 21.53
C MET A 70 1.40 -6.18 21.18
N ILE A 71 1.86 -7.41 20.93
CA ILE A 71 1.01 -8.53 20.49
C ILE A 71 -0.15 -8.74 21.46
N HIS A 72 0.12 -8.89 22.76
CA HIS A 72 -0.92 -9.15 23.76
C HIS A 72 -1.96 -8.02 23.82
N VAL A 73 -1.53 -6.76 23.72
CA VAL A 73 -2.43 -5.60 23.75
C VAL A 73 -3.23 -5.49 22.46
N LEU A 74 -2.64 -5.77 21.30
CA LEU A 74 -3.33 -5.69 20.01
C LEU A 74 -4.46 -6.71 19.88
N PHE A 75 -4.32 -7.90 20.49
CA PHE A 75 -5.29 -8.99 20.41
C PHE A 75 -6.16 -9.17 21.67
N ASN A 76 -5.99 -8.34 22.69
CA ASN A 76 -6.91 -8.30 23.84
C ASN A 76 -8.08 -7.35 23.56
N PHE A 77 -9.22 -7.89 23.12
CA PHE A 77 -10.38 -7.09 22.73
C PHE A 77 -11.01 -6.27 23.86
N ASP A 78 -10.72 -6.58 25.13
CA ASP A 78 -11.20 -5.80 26.29
C ASP A 78 -10.32 -4.57 26.56
N ALA A 79 -9.11 -4.53 25.99
CA ALA A 79 -8.20 -3.39 26.13
C ALA A 79 -8.59 -2.26 25.15
N HIS A 80 -9.09 -1.15 25.70
CA HIS A 80 -9.48 0.03 24.94
C HIS A 80 -8.67 1.25 25.35
N SER A 81 -8.09 1.90 24.34
CA SER A 81 -7.56 3.26 24.44
C SER A 81 -7.59 3.89 23.05
N PRO A 82 -7.65 5.24 22.94
CA PRO A 82 -7.61 5.91 21.65
C PRO A 82 -6.43 5.46 20.76
N VAL A 83 -5.27 5.21 21.38
CA VAL A 83 -4.05 4.72 20.69
C VAL A 83 -4.24 3.30 20.18
N ILE A 84 -4.71 2.38 21.04
CA ILE A 84 -4.88 0.96 20.69
C ILE A 84 -5.93 0.80 19.59
N ASP A 85 -7.05 1.51 19.70
CA ASP A 85 -8.14 1.42 18.74
C ASP A 85 -7.74 2.00 17.38
N ALA A 86 -7.03 3.14 17.36
CA ALA A 86 -6.49 3.71 16.13
C ALA A 86 -5.47 2.77 15.46
N LEU A 87 -4.59 2.13 16.25
CA LEU A 87 -3.60 1.20 15.73
C LEU A 87 -4.26 -0.06 15.15
N ARG A 88 -5.26 -0.64 15.82
CA ARG A 88 -6.02 -1.78 15.29
C ARG A 88 -6.71 -1.45 13.97
N LYS A 89 -7.37 -0.28 13.88
CA LYS A 89 -7.98 0.19 12.63
C LYS A 89 -6.94 0.34 11.51
N LYS A 90 -5.79 0.92 11.81
CA LYS A 90 -4.67 1.03 10.85
C LYS A 90 -4.22 -0.35 10.36
N LEU A 91 -3.97 -1.30 11.27
CA LEU A 91 -3.52 -2.65 10.92
C LEU A 91 -4.56 -3.42 10.09
N PHE A 92 -5.84 -3.27 10.42
CA PHE A 92 -6.93 -3.86 9.65
C PHE A 92 -6.98 -3.30 8.21
N LEU A 93 -6.86 -1.98 8.05
CA LEU A 93 -6.78 -1.34 6.74
C LEU A 93 -5.54 -1.80 5.94
N VAL A 94 -4.38 -1.90 6.59
CA VAL A 94 -3.16 -2.41 5.96
C VAL A 94 -3.34 -3.87 5.49
N ALA A 95 -4.03 -4.71 6.26
CA ALA A 95 -4.32 -6.08 5.85
C ALA A 95 -5.22 -6.13 4.61
N ILE A 96 -6.30 -5.35 4.58
CA ILE A 96 -7.19 -5.23 3.41
C ILE A 96 -6.42 -4.72 2.19
N MET A 97 -5.64 -3.65 2.36
CA MET A 97 -4.84 -3.06 1.30
C MET A 97 -3.81 -4.04 0.74
N THR A 98 -3.20 -4.86 1.60
CA THR A 98 -2.26 -5.91 1.20
C THR A 98 -2.95 -6.95 0.31
N ILE A 99 -4.13 -7.44 0.70
CA ILE A 99 -4.90 -8.41 -0.10
C ILE A 99 -5.26 -7.82 -1.47
N ILE A 100 -5.77 -6.58 -1.48
CA ILE A 100 -6.14 -5.90 -2.73
C ILE A 100 -4.90 -5.69 -3.61
N THR A 101 -3.75 -5.35 -3.03
CA THR A 101 -2.49 -5.20 -3.77
C THR A 101 -2.03 -6.52 -4.39
N ILE A 102 -2.11 -7.64 -3.66
CA ILE A 102 -1.74 -8.96 -4.19
C ILE A 102 -2.60 -9.29 -5.41
N ILE A 103 -3.93 -9.09 -5.30
CA ILE A 103 -4.87 -9.31 -6.41
C ILE A 103 -4.54 -8.38 -7.59
N HIS A 104 -4.38 -7.09 -7.33
CA HIS A 104 -4.06 -6.08 -8.33
C HIS A 104 -2.79 -6.44 -9.11
N THR A 105 -1.72 -6.72 -8.39
CA THR A 105 -0.38 -7.00 -8.92
C THR A 105 -0.36 -8.30 -9.72
N THR A 106 -1.04 -9.34 -9.23
CA THR A 106 -1.17 -10.63 -9.94
C THR A 106 -1.85 -10.44 -11.30
N ILE A 107 -2.96 -9.70 -11.34
CA ILE A 107 -3.66 -9.40 -12.60
C ILE A 107 -2.77 -8.54 -13.50
N ALA A 108 -2.14 -7.50 -12.94
CA ALA A 108 -1.30 -6.57 -13.69
C ALA A 108 -0.14 -7.29 -14.40
N PHE A 109 0.58 -8.17 -13.71
CA PHE A 109 1.66 -8.96 -14.30
C PHE A 109 1.16 -9.99 -15.31
N ARG A 110 0.07 -10.72 -15.01
CA ARG A 110 -0.50 -11.73 -15.93
C ARG A 110 -0.92 -11.13 -17.27
N THR A 111 -1.38 -9.88 -17.22
CA THR A 111 -1.93 -9.15 -18.38
C THR A 111 -0.93 -8.18 -19.00
N ASN A 112 0.34 -8.16 -18.53
CA ASN A 112 1.34 -7.28 -19.13
C ASN A 112 1.63 -7.69 -20.57
N GLY A 113 1.63 -6.73 -21.50
CA GLY A 113 1.82 -6.98 -22.93
C GLY A 113 0.67 -7.72 -23.62
N LYS A 114 -0.45 -7.96 -22.93
CA LYS A 114 -1.64 -8.63 -23.47
C LYS A 114 -2.86 -7.71 -23.37
N GLU A 115 -3.85 -7.93 -24.22
CA GLU A 115 -5.13 -7.25 -24.06
C GLU A 115 -5.89 -7.80 -22.84
N ARG A 116 -6.41 -6.88 -22.01
CA ARG A 116 -7.23 -7.22 -20.85
C ARG A 116 -8.68 -7.43 -21.28
N THR A 117 -9.33 -8.42 -20.68
CA THR A 117 -10.79 -8.53 -20.74
C THR A 117 -11.46 -7.33 -20.05
N LYS A 118 -12.76 -7.13 -20.30
CA LYS A 118 -13.55 -6.08 -19.64
C LYS A 118 -13.51 -6.21 -18.11
N LEU A 119 -13.63 -7.44 -17.60
CA LEU A 119 -13.60 -7.73 -16.18
C LEU A 119 -12.22 -7.41 -15.57
N GLU A 120 -11.13 -7.86 -16.21
CA GLU A 120 -9.76 -7.54 -15.76
C GLU A 120 -9.48 -6.04 -15.79
N THR A 121 -10.03 -5.32 -16.76
CA THR A 121 -9.88 -3.87 -16.86
C THR A 121 -10.58 -3.15 -15.71
N ILE A 122 -11.83 -3.53 -15.41
CA ILE A 122 -12.58 -2.94 -14.29
C ILE A 122 -11.89 -3.26 -12.98
N LEU A 123 -11.54 -4.53 -12.76
CA LEU A 123 -10.91 -4.97 -11.51
C LEU A 123 -9.54 -4.33 -11.31
N SER A 124 -8.73 -4.21 -12.36
CA SER A 124 -7.41 -3.54 -12.29
C SER A 124 -7.55 -2.05 -11.97
N ARG A 125 -8.49 -1.33 -12.60
CA ARG A 125 -8.71 0.10 -12.34
C ARG A 125 -9.29 0.35 -10.95
N ALA A 126 -10.31 -0.42 -10.57
CA ALA A 126 -10.95 -0.29 -9.27
C ALA A 126 -9.97 -0.60 -8.13
N SER A 127 -9.18 -1.67 -8.26
CA SER A 127 -8.14 -1.98 -7.28
C SER A 127 -7.05 -0.92 -7.21
N SER A 128 -6.58 -0.37 -8.34
CA SER A 128 -5.60 0.73 -8.34
C SER A 128 -6.11 1.95 -7.57
N MET A 129 -7.34 2.38 -7.88
CA MET A 129 -7.95 3.53 -7.23
C MET A 129 -8.23 3.26 -5.74
N GLY A 130 -8.69 2.06 -5.42
CA GLY A 130 -8.92 1.62 -4.05
C GLY A 130 -7.63 1.65 -3.23
N ILE A 131 -6.53 1.09 -3.76
CA ILE A 131 -5.21 1.12 -3.10
C ILE A 131 -4.76 2.56 -2.90
N PHE A 132 -4.86 3.40 -3.93
CA PHE A 132 -4.48 4.81 -3.86
C PHE A 132 -5.24 5.56 -2.77
N ILE A 133 -6.56 5.40 -2.68
CA ILE A 133 -7.39 6.03 -1.62
C ILE A 133 -7.04 5.47 -0.25
N MET A 134 -6.92 4.14 -0.12
CA MET A 134 -6.58 3.48 1.15
C MET A 134 -5.24 3.97 1.69
N ASN A 135 -4.26 4.28 0.85
CA ASN A 135 -2.98 4.87 1.28
C ASN A 135 -3.19 6.14 2.12
N PHE A 136 -4.07 7.04 1.71
CA PHE A 136 -4.37 8.26 2.46
C PHE A 136 -5.11 7.96 3.76
N ILE A 137 -5.99 6.96 3.79
CA ILE A 137 -6.68 6.55 5.01
C ILE A 137 -5.70 5.93 6.01
N VAL A 138 -4.79 5.07 5.56
CA VAL A 138 -3.74 4.47 6.39
C VAL A 138 -2.79 5.55 6.92
N LEU A 139 -2.43 6.52 6.07
CA LEU A 139 -1.63 7.69 6.45
C LEU A 139 -2.36 8.54 7.50
N HIS A 140 -3.67 8.77 7.34
CA HIS A 140 -4.48 9.48 8.32
C HIS A 140 -4.37 8.83 9.71
N TYR A 141 -4.53 7.50 9.81
CA TYR A 141 -4.35 6.82 11.10
C TYR A 141 -2.90 6.89 11.62
N ALA A 142 -1.89 6.96 10.75
CA ALA A 142 -0.52 7.19 11.19
C ALA A 142 -0.34 8.59 11.81
N ILE A 143 -0.98 9.62 11.24
CA ILE A 143 -0.98 10.99 11.77
C ILE A 143 -1.73 11.05 13.10
N VAL A 144 -2.92 10.44 13.18
CA VAL A 144 -3.71 10.34 14.42
C VAL A 144 -2.90 9.69 15.53
N LEU A 145 -2.23 8.57 15.25
CA LEU A 145 -1.36 7.92 16.25
C LEU A 145 -0.23 8.83 16.72
N ARG A 146 0.38 9.61 15.82
CA ARG A 146 1.41 10.59 16.18
C ARG A 146 0.87 11.75 17.01
N ASP A 147 -0.38 12.14 16.81
CA ASP A 147 -0.98 13.29 17.49
C ASP A 147 -1.45 12.94 18.91
N ILE A 148 -1.86 11.68 19.13
CA ILE A 148 -2.28 11.19 20.44
C ILE A 148 -1.07 10.88 21.35
N LEU A 149 0.10 10.60 20.78
CA LEU A 149 1.34 10.29 21.50
C LEU A 149 2.14 11.54 21.84
#